data_AF-Q6YFI7-F1
#
_entry.id   AF-Q6YFI7-F1
#
_cell.length_a   1.000
_cell.length_b   1.000
_cell.length_c   1.000
_cell.angle_alpha   90.00
_cell.angle_beta   90.00
_cell.angle_gamma   90.00
#
_symmetry.space_group_name_H-M   'P 1'
#
loop_
_entity.id
_entity.type
_entity.pdbx_description
1 polymer ?
#
loop_
_entity_poly.entity_id
_entity_poly.type
_entity_poly.pdbx_seq_one_letter_code
_entity_poly.pdbx_strand_id
1 'polypeptide(L)'
;LARLVYEEMQGKDHFELMAWVCVSDDFDIFNISNTIFQSIGGGNQEFKNLNLLQVALKEKISKKRFLLILDDVWSESYADWEILEQPFLAGAPG
;
A
#
# COMPACT_ATOMS: atom_id res chain seq x y z
N LEU A 1 13.98 11.14 5.63
CA LEU A 1 13.00 12.23 5.91
C LEU A 1 11.57 11.70 6.07
N ALA A 2 11.12 10.76 5.22
CA ALA A 2 9.79 10.13 5.33
C ALA A 2 9.46 9.57 6.73
N ARG A 3 10.47 9.09 7.47
CA ARG A 3 10.33 8.55 8.83
C ARG A 3 9.77 9.54 9.85
N LEU A 4 10.28 10.75 9.85
CA LEU A 4 9.83 11.79 10.78
C LEU A 4 8.36 12.17 10.51
N VAL A 5 7.99 12.27 9.23
CA VAL A 5 6.61 12.56 8.82
C VAL A 5 5.67 11.42 9.24
N TYR A 6 6.09 10.16 9.03
CA TYR A 6 5.30 9.01 9.45
C TYR A 6 5.06 8.99 10.96
N GLU A 7 6.12 9.16 11.76
CA GLU A 7 6.05 9.18 13.23
C GLU A 7 5.17 10.34 13.74
N GLU A 8 5.26 11.51 13.11
CA GLU A 8 4.41 12.67 13.45
C GLU A 8 2.94 12.44 13.08
N MET A 9 2.67 11.83 11.93
CA MET A 9 1.31 11.55 11.48
C MET A 9 0.67 10.38 12.23
N GLN A 10 1.46 9.42 12.71
CA GLN A 10 0.95 8.29 13.49
C GLN A 10 0.31 8.74 14.81
N GLY A 11 0.79 9.84 15.39
CA GLY A 11 0.20 10.46 16.58
C GLY A 11 -1.04 11.32 16.29
N LYS A 12 -1.43 11.49 15.02
CA LYS A 12 -2.57 12.31 14.60
C LYS A 12 -3.69 11.41 14.07
N ASP A 13 -4.91 11.60 14.55
CA ASP A 13 -6.10 10.84 14.14
C ASP A 13 -6.64 11.28 12.75
N HIS A 14 -5.72 11.53 11.80
CA HIS A 14 -6.04 12.05 10.48
C HIS A 14 -6.26 10.94 9.45
N PHE A 15 -5.53 9.83 9.58
CA PHE A 15 -5.58 8.68 8.68
C PHE A 15 -6.12 7.46 9.42
N GLU A 16 -7.08 6.78 8.82
CA GLU A 16 -7.66 5.55 9.36
C GLU A 16 -6.76 4.34 9.14
N LEU A 17 -5.92 4.38 8.10
CA LEU A 17 -4.95 3.34 7.76
C LEU A 17 -3.59 3.98 7.52
N MET A 18 -2.55 3.41 8.11
CA MET A 18 -1.17 3.83 7.89
C MET A 18 -0.30 2.61 7.68
N ALA A 19 0.55 2.64 6.66
CA ALA A 19 1.53 1.59 6.40
C ALA A 19 2.86 2.16 5.90
N TRP A 20 3.94 1.59 6.39
CA TRP A 20 5.28 1.74 5.86
C TRP A 20 5.71 0.40 5.28
N VAL A 21 6.00 0.36 3.99
CA VAL A 21 6.48 -0.83 3.31
C VAL A 21 7.87 -0.55 2.75
N CYS A 22 8.84 -1.31 3.22
CA CYS A 22 10.19 -1.35 2.65
C CYS A 22 10.23 -2.50 1.65
N VAL A 23 10.53 -2.21 0.39
CA VAL A 23 10.67 -3.23 -0.66
C VAL A 23 12.15 -3.38 -0.93
N SER A 24 12.69 -4.59 -0.77
CA SER A 24 14.07 -4.89 -1.17
C SER A 24 14.22 -4.95 -2.68
N ASP A 25 15.46 -5.01 -3.17
CA ASP A 25 15.93 -4.91 -4.58
C ASP A 25 15.05 -5.51 -5.70
N ASP A 26 14.22 -6.53 -5.44
CA ASP A 26 13.33 -7.14 -6.44
C ASP A 26 11.93 -6.51 -6.43
N PHE A 27 11.64 -5.70 -7.46
CA PHE A 27 10.30 -5.15 -7.69
C PHE A 27 9.33 -6.24 -8.17
N ASP A 28 8.60 -6.85 -7.24
CA ASP A 28 7.51 -7.79 -7.51
C ASP A 28 6.17 -7.19 -7.03
N ILE A 29 5.33 -6.77 -7.99
CA ILE A 29 4.03 -6.15 -7.73
C ILE A 29 3.17 -7.01 -6.80
N PHE A 30 3.19 -8.33 -6.96
CA PHE A 30 2.39 -9.23 -6.13
C PHE A 30 2.89 -9.21 -4.69
N ASN A 31 4.20 -9.35 -4.47
CA ASN A 31 4.77 -9.32 -3.13
C ASN A 31 4.58 -7.96 -2.46
N ILE A 32 4.82 -6.87 -3.19
CA ILE A 32 4.62 -5.50 -2.70
C ILE A 32 3.15 -5.30 -2.29
N SER A 33 2.21 -5.63 -3.19
CA SER A 33 0.77 -5.53 -2.91
C SER A 33 0.36 -6.35 -1.69
N ASN A 34 0.96 -7.53 -1.52
CA ASN A 34 0.63 -8.45 -0.43
C ASN A 34 1.15 -7.91 0.90
N THR A 35 2.40 -7.41 0.91
CA THR A 35 2.97 -6.75 2.08
C THR A 35 2.16 -5.52 2.48
N ILE A 36 1.77 -4.67 1.52
CA ILE A 36 0.90 -3.52 1.80
C ILE A 36 -0.42 -3.98 2.43
N PHE A 37 -1.08 -4.99 1.85
CA PHE A 37 -2.34 -5.52 2.36
C PHE A 37 -2.21 -5.98 3.81
N GLN A 38 -1.13 -6.69 4.14
CA GLN A 38 -0.86 -7.13 5.51
C GLN A 38 -0.61 -5.94 6.44
N SER A 39 0.20 -4.97 6.02
CA SER A 39 0.54 -3.77 6.80
C SER A 39 -0.67 -2.90 7.14
N ILE A 40 -1.67 -2.80 6.25
CA ILE A 40 -2.92 -2.06 6.52
C ILE A 40 -3.97 -2.88 7.29
N GLY A 41 -3.55 -3.98 7.95
CA GLY A 41 -4.42 -4.81 8.78
C GLY A 41 -5.30 -5.76 7.99
N GLY A 42 -4.88 -6.17 6.78
CA GLY A 42 -5.51 -7.23 6.00
C GLY A 42 -5.35 -8.63 6.61
N GLY A 43 -4.42 -8.80 7.55
CA GLY A 43 -4.11 -10.09 8.17
C GLY A 43 -3.37 -11.03 7.21
N ASN A 44 -3.20 -12.30 7.60
CA ASN A 44 -2.43 -13.29 6.85
C ASN A 44 -3.25 -13.98 5.74
N GLN A 45 -4.10 -13.23 5.05
CA GLN A 45 -4.88 -13.77 3.94
C GLN A 45 -3.96 -14.11 2.78
N GLU A 46 -4.07 -15.33 2.26
CA GLU A 46 -3.33 -15.77 1.07
C GLU A 46 -4.14 -15.50 -0.19
N PHE A 47 -3.46 -14.98 -1.22
CA PHE A 47 -4.06 -14.67 -2.51
C PHE A 47 -3.47 -15.56 -3.60
N LYS A 48 -4.34 -16.10 -4.47
CA LYS A 48 -3.91 -16.98 -5.57
C LYS A 48 -3.33 -16.23 -6.76
N ASN A 49 -3.62 -14.93 -6.88
CA ASN A 49 -3.16 -14.08 -7.97
C ASN A 49 -3.29 -12.59 -7.60
N LEU A 50 -2.61 -11.74 -8.36
CA LEU A 50 -2.58 -10.29 -8.17
C LEU A 50 -3.97 -9.65 -8.24
N ASN A 51 -4.84 -10.09 -9.15
CA ASN A 51 -6.17 -9.52 -9.30
C ASN A 51 -7.02 -9.68 -8.02
N LEU A 52 -7.01 -10.86 -7.40
CA LEU A 52 -7.74 -11.09 -6.14
C LEU A 52 -7.20 -10.22 -5.00
N LEU A 53 -5.88 -10.08 -4.93
CA LEU A 53 -5.21 -9.23 -3.96
C LEU A 53 -5.55 -7.75 -4.16
N GLN A 54 -5.55 -7.27 -5.40
CA GLN A 54 -5.90 -5.90 -5.75
C GLN A 54 -7.36 -5.57 -5.44
N VAL A 55 -8.28 -6.51 -5.68
CA VAL A 55 -9.69 -6.35 -5.26
C VAL A 55 -9.79 -6.22 -3.74
N ALA A 56 -9.10 -7.07 -2.98
CA ALA A 56 -9.12 -7.01 -1.52
C ALA A 56 -8.48 -5.72 -0.97
N LEU A 57 -7.37 -5.27 -1.57
CA LEU A 57 -6.75 -3.97 -1.26
C LEU A 57 -7.74 -2.83 -1.47
N LYS A 58 -8.36 -2.79 -2.64
CA LYS A 58 -9.35 -1.79 -3.01
C LYS A 58 -10.50 -1.74 -2.01
N GLU A 59 -11.06 -2.88 -1.62
CA GLU A 59 -12.12 -2.96 -0.63
C GLU A 59 -11.67 -2.46 0.75
N LYS A 60 -10.44 -2.78 1.16
CA LYS A 60 -9.90 -2.42 2.47
C LYS A 60 -9.74 -0.92 2.65
N ILE A 61 -9.28 -0.24 1.61
CA ILE A 61 -9.00 1.20 1.61
C ILE A 61 -10.18 2.06 1.12
N SER A 62 -11.19 1.44 0.50
CA SER A 62 -12.33 2.14 -0.08
C SER A 62 -12.98 3.06 0.95
N LYS A 63 -13.15 4.34 0.57
CA LYS A 63 -13.74 5.41 1.39
C LYS A 63 -12.99 5.75 2.69
N LYS A 64 -11.76 5.25 2.86
CA LYS A 64 -10.91 5.58 4.01
C LYS A 64 -9.83 6.55 3.62
N ARG A 65 -9.46 7.42 4.55
CA ARG A 65 -8.22 8.20 4.44
C ARG A 65 -7.05 7.33 4.88
N PHE A 66 -6.05 7.18 4.04
CA PHE A 66 -4.89 6.34 4.34
C PHE A 66 -3.58 7.04 3.99
N LEU A 67 -2.51 6.65 4.67
CA LEU A 67 -1.13 7.03 4.33
C LEU A 67 -0.32 5.77 4.04
N LEU A 68 0.22 5.68 2.84
CA LEU A 68 1.12 4.61 2.43
C LEU A 68 2.49 5.22 2.09
N ILE A 69 3.53 4.76 2.76
CA ILE A 69 4.92 5.10 2.46
C ILE A 69 5.60 3.86 1.90
N LEU A 70 6.10 3.98 0.68
CA LEU A 70 6.90 2.98 -0.01
C LEU A 70 8.36 3.45 0.04
N ASP A 71 9.20 2.71 0.77
CA ASP A 71 10.62 3.01 0.90
C ASP A 71 11.45 2.00 0.10
N ASP A 72 12.52 2.50 -0.52
CA ASP A 72 13.46 1.74 -1.37
C ASP A 72 12.83 1.03 -2.59
N VAL A 73 11.72 1.57 -3.09
CA VAL A 73 11.00 0.98 -4.23
C VAL A 73 11.43 1.62 -5.54
N TRP A 74 11.96 0.81 -6.45
CA TRP A 74 12.35 1.23 -7.79
C TRP A 74 11.85 0.21 -8.82
N SER A 75 11.16 0.68 -9.87
CA SER A 75 10.81 -0.13 -11.04
C SER A 75 11.31 0.57 -12.30
N GLU A 76 11.85 -0.22 -13.23
CA GLU A 76 12.22 0.24 -14.57
C GLU A 76 11.00 0.46 -15.48
N SER A 77 9.83 -0.05 -15.10
CA SER A 77 8.59 -0.03 -15.87
C SER A 77 7.57 0.90 -15.22
N TYR A 78 7.17 1.94 -15.95
CA TYR A 78 6.07 2.81 -15.54
C TYR A 78 4.72 2.07 -15.50
N ALA A 79 4.51 1.10 -16.39
CA ALA A 79 3.30 0.29 -16.41
C ALA A 79 3.12 -0.51 -15.12
N ASP A 80 4.22 -0.95 -14.52
CA ASP A 80 4.20 -1.72 -13.28
C ASP A 80 3.75 -0.85 -12.10
N TRP A 81 4.17 0.42 -12.08
CA TRP A 81 3.69 1.43 -11.14
C TRP A 81 2.20 1.71 -11.31
N GLU A 82 1.72 1.86 -12.55
CA GLU A 82 0.28 2.06 -12.80
C GLU A 82 -0.54 0.89 -12.28
N ILE A 83 -0.09 -0.35 -12.51
CA ILE A 83 -0.76 -1.56 -12.00
C ILE A 83 -0.76 -1.56 -10.47
N LEU A 84 0.36 -1.23 -9.83
CA LEU A 84 0.44 -1.15 -8.37
C LEU A 84 -0.50 -0.07 -7.81
N GLU A 85 -0.61 1.09 -8.46
CA GLU A 85 -1.42 2.22 -8.01
C GLU A 85 -2.93 1.96 -8.10
N GLN A 86 -3.39 1.15 -9.07
CA GLN A 86 -4.82 0.96 -9.39
C GLN A 86 -5.75 0.76 -8.18
N PRO A 87 -5.44 -0.10 -7.19
CA PRO A 87 -6.32 -0.29 -6.04
C PRO A 87 -6.51 0.99 -5.24
N PHE A 88 -5.44 1.78 -5.09
CA PHE A 88 -5.30 2.96 -4.22
C PHE A 88 -6.16 4.15 -4.66
N LEU A 89 -6.51 4.21 -5.95
CA LEU A 89 -7.42 5.21 -6.50
C LEU A 89 -8.85 5.14 -5.93
N ALA A 90 -9.21 4.06 -5.22
CA ALA A 90 -10.51 3.92 -4.56
C ALA A 90 -10.59 4.55 -3.16
N GLY A 91 -9.48 5.09 -2.64
CA GLY A 91 -9.45 5.78 -1.36
C GLY A 91 -10.30 7.04 -1.31
N ALA A 92 -10.53 7.53 -0.09
CA ALA A 92 -11.13 8.86 0.07
C ALA A 92 -10.16 9.95 -0.39
N PRO A 93 -10.66 11.08 -0.93
CA PRO A 93 -9.82 12.26 -1.17
C PRO A 93 -9.10 12.68 0.12
N GLY A 94 -7.79 12.95 -0.01
CA GLY A 94 -6.93 13.45 1.06
C GLY A 94 -7.08 14.95 1.27
#